data_AF-A0A952UML2-F1
#
_entry.id   AF-A0A952UML2-F1
#
_cell.length_a   1.000
_cell.length_b   1.000
_cell.length_c   1.000
_cell.angle_alpha   90.00
_cell.angle_beta   90.00
_cell.angle_gamma   90.00
#
_symmetry.space_group_name_H-M   'P 1'
#
loop_
_entity.id
_entity.type
_entity.pdbx_description
1 polymer ?
#
loop_
_entity_poly.entity_id
_entity_poly.type
_entity_poly.pdbx_seq_one_letter_code
_entity_poly.pdbx_strand_id
1 'polypeptide(L)'
;MIATLATALLLVLVTVPDEHAVAQSSQRDVFDERDTRVFKAVGCTQDKQPAEALYYIVASRSDLAAGVPSPSSQFMKDEVEQNWQRIASQLTMEQVTEERFTDTYHALLNDMIPRLQRAVEEKSGVSIAVSEVNSRPMDRTKDQDVPTCSSQ
;
A
#
# COMPACT_ATOMS: atom_id res chain seq x y z
N MET A 1 -3.15 -84.09 -4.12
CA MET A 1 -1.89 -83.65 -4.75
C MET A 1 -1.81 -82.14 -4.61
N ILE A 2 -0.66 -81.66 -4.15
CA ILE A 2 -0.37 -80.26 -3.81
C ILE A 2 -0.01 -79.50 -5.09
N ALA A 3 -0.54 -78.30 -5.26
CA ALA A 3 0.08 -77.22 -6.04
C ALA A 3 -0.50 -75.87 -5.50
N THR A 4 0.15 -75.23 -4.53
CA THR A 4 1.15 -74.14 -4.66
C THR A 4 0.60 -72.79 -5.13
N LEU A 5 0.80 -71.78 -4.26
CA LEU A 5 1.37 -70.43 -4.51
C LEU A 5 0.59 -69.51 -5.48
N ALA A 6 0.53 -68.19 -5.36
CA ALA A 6 0.87 -67.18 -4.36
C ALA A 6 0.39 -65.83 -4.98
N THR A 7 0.26 -64.81 -4.13
CA THR A 7 0.47 -63.38 -4.48
C THR A 7 -0.38 -62.75 -5.59
N ALA A 8 -1.22 -61.76 -5.24
CA ALA A 8 -0.95 -60.34 -5.52
C ALA A 8 -2.16 -59.46 -5.18
N LEU A 9 -1.96 -58.57 -4.21
CA LEU A 9 -2.62 -57.26 -4.17
C LEU A 9 -2.35 -56.54 -5.50
N LEU A 10 -3.37 -55.88 -6.05
CA LEU A 10 -3.19 -54.53 -6.58
C LEU A 10 -4.56 -53.82 -6.63
N LEU A 11 -4.76 -52.87 -5.70
CA LEU A 11 -5.75 -51.82 -5.85
C LEU A 11 -5.30 -50.89 -6.98
N VAL A 12 -6.17 -50.62 -7.94
CA VAL A 12 -6.05 -49.45 -8.81
C VAL A 12 -7.35 -48.67 -8.70
N LEU A 13 -7.42 -47.79 -7.70
CA LEU A 13 -8.34 -46.65 -7.76
C LEU A 13 -7.71 -45.64 -8.72
N VAL A 14 -8.33 -45.47 -9.88
CA VAL A 14 -8.04 -44.38 -10.80
C VAL A 14 -8.68 -43.12 -10.19
N THR A 15 -7.89 -42.32 -9.47
CA THR A 15 -8.30 -40.98 -9.07
C THR A 15 -7.86 -40.00 -10.14
N VAL A 16 -8.84 -39.42 -10.82
CA VAL A 16 -8.69 -38.28 -11.74
C VAL A 16 -8.08 -37.10 -10.96
N PRO A 17 -7.00 -36.45 -11.42
CA PRO A 17 -6.62 -35.16 -10.84
C PRO A 17 -7.62 -34.12 -11.35
N ASP A 18 -8.50 -33.71 -10.45
CA ASP A 18 -9.33 -32.53 -10.59
C ASP A 18 -8.42 -31.30 -10.44
N GLU A 19 -8.01 -30.69 -11.56
CA GLU A 19 -7.28 -29.41 -11.57
C GLU A 19 -8.22 -28.21 -11.35
N HIS A 20 -9.14 -28.31 -10.38
CA HIS A 20 -9.88 -27.16 -9.86
C HIS A 20 -9.67 -27.01 -8.36
N ALA A 21 -8.46 -26.59 -8.00
CA ALA A 21 -8.27 -25.79 -6.80
C ALA A 21 -7.50 -24.54 -7.20
N VAL A 22 -8.23 -23.58 -7.77
CA VAL A 22 -7.85 -22.16 -7.75
C VAL A 22 -7.56 -21.82 -6.29
N ALA A 23 -6.29 -21.77 -5.93
CA ALA A 23 -5.85 -21.30 -4.63
C ALA A 23 -6.10 -19.78 -4.57
N GLN A 24 -7.36 -19.40 -4.36
CA GLN A 24 -7.69 -18.13 -3.73
C GLN A 24 -7.27 -18.24 -2.26
N SER A 25 -5.96 -18.13 -2.03
CA SER A 25 -5.41 -17.77 -0.73
C SER A 25 -5.80 -16.31 -0.46
N SER A 26 -7.06 -16.11 -0.11
CA SER A 26 -7.60 -14.92 0.54
C SER A 26 -7.12 -14.83 1.99
N GLN A 27 -5.85 -15.16 2.23
CA GLN A 27 -5.21 -14.91 3.50
C GLN A 27 -4.99 -13.40 3.54
N ARG A 28 -5.89 -12.68 4.22
CA ARG A 28 -5.68 -11.27 4.56
C ARG A 28 -4.29 -11.18 5.16
N ASP A 29 -3.40 -10.47 4.48
CA ASP A 29 -2.06 -10.22 4.97
C ASP A 29 -2.17 -9.76 6.44
N VAL A 30 -1.47 -10.46 7.32
CA VAL A 30 -1.47 -10.15 8.76
C VAL A 30 -0.56 -8.94 8.92
N PHE A 31 -1.15 -7.74 8.83
CA PHE A 31 -0.46 -6.47 9.05
C PHE A 31 0.15 -6.44 10.45
N ASP A 32 1.48 -6.41 10.55
CA ASP A 32 2.21 -6.27 11.81
C ASP A 32 2.78 -4.86 11.89
N GLU A 33 2.59 -4.22 13.02
CA GLU A 33 3.09 -2.88 13.30
C GLU A 33 4.62 -2.79 13.15
N ARG A 34 5.35 -3.90 13.32
CA ARG A 34 6.81 -3.96 13.12
C ARG A 34 7.24 -3.79 11.66
N ASP A 35 6.37 -4.15 10.73
CA ASP A 35 6.62 -4.02 9.29
C ASP A 35 6.04 -2.70 8.73
N THR A 36 5.41 -1.90 9.60
CA THR A 36 4.81 -0.63 9.24
C THR A 36 5.88 0.43 9.06
N ARG A 37 5.81 1.15 7.94
CA ARG A 37 6.63 2.30 7.66
C ARG A 37 5.79 3.55 7.65
N VAL A 38 6.25 4.58 8.34
CA VAL A 38 5.60 5.88 8.39
C VAL A 38 6.37 6.86 7.53
N PHE A 39 5.67 7.49 6.60
CA PHE A 39 6.22 8.51 5.72
C PHE A 39 5.49 9.82 5.93
N LYS A 40 6.27 10.87 6.19
CA LYS A 40 5.80 12.26 6.15
C LYS A 40 6.01 12.79 4.75
N ALA A 41 4.96 13.32 4.13
CA ALA A 41 5.06 14.07 2.89
C ALA A 41 4.67 15.53 3.11
N VAL A 42 5.34 16.43 2.40
CA VAL A 42 5.09 17.87 2.42
C VAL A 42 4.69 18.34 1.03
N GLY A 43 3.80 19.33 0.96
CA GLY A 43 3.25 19.83 -0.29
C GLY A 43 2.68 21.22 -0.13
N CYS A 44 2.31 21.83 -1.26
CA CYS A 44 1.65 23.12 -1.28
C CYS A 44 0.21 22.94 -1.72
N THR A 45 -0.69 23.56 -0.96
CA THR A 45 -2.11 23.61 -1.29
C THR A 45 -2.37 24.49 -2.51
N GLN A 46 -3.58 24.43 -3.05
CA GLN A 46 -4.04 25.25 -4.17
C GLN A 46 -3.85 26.75 -3.90
N ASP A 47 -4.15 27.19 -2.66
CA ASP A 47 -3.98 28.54 -2.13
C ASP A 47 -2.55 28.82 -1.61
N LYS A 48 -1.58 28.01 -2.04
CA LYS A 48 -0.14 28.20 -1.84
C LYS A 48 0.27 28.20 -0.36
N GLN A 49 -0.43 27.45 0.47
CA GLN A 49 -0.06 27.23 1.85
C GLN A 49 0.65 25.88 2.02
N PRO A 50 1.67 25.76 2.88
CA PRO A 50 2.37 24.51 3.08
C PRO A 50 1.54 23.57 3.99
N ALA A 51 1.39 22.32 3.56
CA ALA A 51 0.69 21.27 4.30
C ALA A 51 1.50 19.97 4.30
N GLU A 52 1.40 19.21 5.38
CA GLU A 52 1.96 17.87 5.48
C GLU A 52 0.88 16.81 5.69
N ALA A 53 1.20 15.57 5.32
CA ALA A 53 0.39 14.40 5.62
C ALA A 53 1.28 13.23 6.08
N LEU A 54 0.71 12.39 6.95
CA LEU A 54 1.35 11.18 7.44
C LEU A 54 0.71 9.94 6.79
N TYR A 55 1.55 9.13 6.16
CA TYR A 55 1.16 7.88 5.54
C TYR A 55 1.73 6.70 6.31
N TYR A 56 0.88 5.73 6.61
CA TYR A 56 1.25 4.43 7.13
C TYR A 56 1.18 3.43 5.98
N ILE A 57 2.29 2.77 5.73
CA ILE A 57 2.42 1.80 4.64
C ILE A 57 2.89 0.47 5.19
N VAL A 58 2.25 -0.61 4.76
CA VAL A 58 2.62 -1.98 5.10
C VAL A 58 2.82 -2.78 3.82
N ALA A 59 3.95 -3.48 3.73
CA ALA A 59 4.24 -4.37 2.59
C ALA A 59 3.65 -5.76 2.80
N SER A 60 3.24 -6.41 1.71
CA SER A 60 2.69 -7.76 1.74
C SER A 60 3.69 -8.76 2.32
N ARG A 61 3.26 -9.53 3.31
CA ARG A 61 4.13 -10.54 3.93
C ARG A 61 4.26 -11.76 3.04
N SER A 62 3.22 -12.12 2.29
CA SER A 62 3.31 -13.21 1.33
C SER A 62 4.36 -12.94 0.26
N ASP A 63 4.41 -11.72 -0.28
CA ASP A 63 5.40 -11.37 -1.32
C ASP A 63 6.82 -11.42 -0.77
N LEU A 64 7.03 -10.89 0.45
CA LEU A 64 8.32 -10.93 1.12
C LEU A 64 8.74 -12.37 1.45
N ALA A 65 7.81 -13.21 1.92
CA ALA A 65 8.06 -14.63 2.22
C ALA A 65 8.35 -15.45 0.95
N ALA A 66 7.79 -15.06 -0.20
CA ALA A 66 8.12 -15.61 -1.51
C ALA A 66 9.50 -15.18 -2.04
N GLY A 67 10.23 -14.35 -1.28
CA GLY A 67 11.59 -13.91 -1.61
C GLY A 67 11.66 -12.64 -2.45
N VAL A 68 10.54 -11.94 -2.65
CA VAL A 68 10.54 -10.63 -3.30
C VAL A 68 11.20 -9.61 -2.36
N PRO A 69 12.19 -8.83 -2.80
CA PRO A 69 12.84 -7.85 -1.93
C PRO A 69 11.86 -6.74 -1.54
N SER A 70 11.91 -6.33 -0.27
CA SER A 70 11.10 -5.22 0.20
C SER A 70 11.40 -3.92 -0.57
N PRO A 71 10.39 -3.10 -0.87
CA PRO A 71 10.61 -1.80 -1.50
C PRO A 71 11.58 -0.94 -0.66
N SER A 72 12.46 -0.21 -1.32
CA SER A 72 13.39 0.68 -0.61
C SER A 72 12.63 1.83 0.05
N SER A 73 13.10 2.28 1.21
CA SER A 73 12.45 3.39 1.92
C SER A 73 12.48 4.70 1.14
N GLN A 74 13.56 4.95 0.37
CA GLN A 74 13.64 6.14 -0.48
C GLN A 74 12.59 6.09 -1.59
N PHE A 75 12.47 4.95 -2.27
CA PHE A 75 11.49 4.78 -3.34
C PHE A 75 10.05 4.98 -2.83
N MET A 76 9.68 4.36 -1.70
CA MET A 76 8.37 4.57 -1.12
C MET A 76 8.12 6.01 -0.68
N LYS A 77 9.15 6.66 -0.11
CA LYS A 77 9.09 8.08 0.23
C LYS A 77 8.79 8.93 -1.00
N ASP A 78 9.47 8.69 -2.12
CA ASP A 78 9.28 9.45 -3.35
C ASP A 78 7.86 9.28 -3.92
N GLU A 79 7.28 8.07 -3.86
CA GLU A 79 5.90 7.82 -4.28
C GLU A 79 4.88 8.49 -3.37
N VAL A 80 5.10 8.45 -2.04
CA VAL A 80 4.25 9.13 -1.05
C VAL A 80 4.30 10.65 -1.24
N GLU A 81 5.47 11.24 -1.45
CA GLU A 81 5.64 12.67 -1.69
C GLU A 81 4.95 13.11 -2.97
N GLN A 82 5.14 12.38 -4.08
CA GLN A 82 4.45 12.67 -5.34
C GLN A 82 2.92 12.56 -5.21
N ASN A 83 2.44 11.54 -4.49
CA ASN A 83 1.02 11.35 -4.24
C ASN A 83 0.43 12.52 -3.45
N TRP A 84 1.08 12.91 -2.36
CA TRP A 84 0.65 14.02 -1.53
C TRP A 84 0.68 15.35 -2.28
N GLN A 85 1.72 15.62 -3.08
CA GLN A 85 1.78 16.84 -3.89
C GLN A 85 0.57 16.96 -4.85
N ARG A 86 0.13 15.85 -5.45
CA ARG A 86 -1.07 15.83 -6.31
C ARG A 86 -2.35 16.07 -5.53
N ILE A 87 -2.48 15.52 -4.32
CA ILE A 87 -3.65 15.75 -3.46
C ILE A 87 -3.67 17.20 -2.97
N ALA A 88 -2.59 17.66 -2.33
CA ALA A 88 -2.49 18.97 -1.74
C ALA A 88 -2.76 20.08 -2.78
N SER A 89 -2.19 19.99 -3.98
CA SER A 89 -2.39 21.01 -5.02
C SER A 89 -3.83 21.18 -5.50
N GLN A 90 -4.74 20.25 -5.18
CA GLN A 90 -6.17 20.30 -5.50
C GLN A 90 -7.05 20.75 -4.34
N LEU A 91 -6.47 20.97 -3.16
CA LEU A 91 -7.18 21.37 -1.95
C LEU A 91 -6.77 22.78 -1.54
N THR A 92 -7.70 23.55 -1.00
CA THR A 92 -7.35 24.74 -0.19
C THR A 92 -6.91 24.32 1.22
N MET A 93 -6.23 25.20 1.94
CA MET A 93 -5.86 24.93 3.34
C MET A 93 -7.10 24.68 4.23
N GLU A 94 -8.20 25.36 3.93
CA GLU A 94 -9.49 25.16 4.60
C GLU A 94 -10.00 23.73 4.38
N GLN A 95 -9.91 23.21 3.16
CA GLN A 95 -10.34 21.84 2.83
C GLN A 95 -9.43 20.77 3.44
N VAL A 96 -8.17 21.09 3.73
CA VAL A 96 -7.24 20.20 4.44
C VAL A 96 -7.59 20.11 5.94
N THR A 97 -8.18 21.15 6.52
CA THR A 97 -8.30 21.29 7.98
C THR A 97 -9.70 21.19 8.54
N GLU A 98 -10.72 21.53 7.76
CA GLU A 98 -12.10 21.56 8.24
C GLU A 98 -12.88 20.29 7.89
N GLU A 99 -13.51 19.69 8.91
CA GLU A 99 -14.30 18.45 8.80
C GLU A 99 -15.42 18.52 7.75
N ARG A 100 -15.97 19.70 7.47
CA ARG A 100 -17.04 19.85 6.47
C ARG A 100 -16.58 19.55 5.04
N PHE A 101 -15.27 19.53 4.78
CA PHE A 101 -14.69 19.22 3.48
C PHE A 101 -14.13 17.79 3.39
N THR A 102 -14.34 16.98 4.42
CA THR A 102 -13.85 15.59 4.50
C THR A 102 -14.29 14.76 3.28
N ASP A 103 -15.47 14.98 2.71
CA ASP A 103 -15.91 14.26 1.51
C ASP A 103 -15.03 14.55 0.27
N THR A 104 -14.66 15.82 0.06
CA THR A 104 -13.76 16.20 -1.03
C THR A 104 -12.37 15.62 -0.81
N TYR A 105 -11.89 15.69 0.43
CA TYR A 105 -10.60 15.12 0.80
C TYR A 105 -10.57 13.59 0.61
N HIS A 106 -11.59 12.90 1.09
CA HIS A 106 -11.76 11.45 0.94
C HIS A 106 -11.89 11.02 -0.52
N ALA A 107 -12.58 11.80 -1.36
CA ALA A 107 -12.66 11.51 -2.80
C ALA A 107 -11.29 11.52 -3.47
N LEU A 108 -10.43 12.50 -3.13
CA LEU A 108 -9.06 12.55 -3.63
C LEU A 108 -8.22 11.37 -3.12
N LEU A 109 -8.33 11.03 -1.83
CA LEU A 109 -7.62 9.88 -1.26
C LEU A 109 -8.03 8.57 -1.96
N ASN A 110 -9.33 8.38 -2.21
CA ASN A 110 -9.86 7.20 -2.89
C ASN A 110 -9.38 7.04 -4.33
N ASP A 111 -9.01 8.14 -5.02
CA ASP A 111 -8.43 8.06 -6.36
C ASP A 111 -6.90 7.92 -6.31
N MET A 112 -6.24 8.61 -5.38
CA MET A 112 -4.78 8.75 -5.35
C MET A 112 -4.09 7.58 -4.63
N ILE A 113 -4.64 7.09 -3.51
CA ILE A 113 -4.05 5.96 -2.77
C ILE A 113 -3.90 4.70 -3.67
N PRO A 114 -4.92 4.27 -4.43
CA PRO A 114 -4.76 3.10 -5.31
C PRO A 114 -3.68 3.29 -6.39
N ARG A 115 -3.44 4.53 -6.83
CA ARG A 115 -2.39 4.83 -7.81
C ARG A 115 -1.01 4.68 -7.19
N LEU A 116 -0.82 5.15 -5.96
CA LEU A 116 0.41 4.95 -5.19
C LEU A 116 0.68 3.45 -5.00
N GLN A 117 -0.32 2.69 -4.53
CA GLN A 117 -0.19 1.25 -4.32
C GLN A 117 0.25 0.53 -5.60
N ARG A 118 -0.40 0.85 -6.72
CA ARG A 118 -0.05 0.29 -8.03
C ARG A 118 1.37 0.67 -8.47
N ALA A 119 1.77 1.94 -8.29
CA ALA A 119 3.10 2.39 -8.66
C ALA A 119 4.21 1.65 -7.88
N VAL A 120 3.97 1.36 -6.59
CA VAL A 120 4.90 0.56 -5.78
C VAL A 120 4.93 -0.89 -6.26
N GLU A 121 3.77 -1.50 -6.48
CA GLU A 121 3.69 -2.89 -6.96
C GLU A 121 4.36 -3.07 -8.32
N GLU A 122 4.10 -2.20 -9.29
CA GLU A 122 4.69 -2.26 -10.63
C GLU A 122 6.22 -2.13 -10.63
N LYS A 123 6.78 -1.33 -9.72
CA LYS A 123 8.22 -1.05 -9.68
C LYS A 123 9.01 -2.00 -8.77
N SER A 124 8.38 -2.54 -7.73
CA SER A 124 9.05 -3.38 -6.72
C SER A 124 8.63 -4.85 -6.76
N GLY A 125 7.49 -5.17 -7.38
CA GLY A 125 6.89 -6.50 -7.36
C GLY A 125 6.22 -6.86 -6.03
N VAL A 126 6.15 -5.93 -5.07
CA VAL A 126 5.53 -6.14 -3.75
C VAL A 126 4.27 -5.30 -3.64
N SER A 127 3.15 -5.92 -3.34
CA SER A 127 1.91 -5.21 -3.04
C SER A 127 2.02 -4.53 -1.67
N ILE A 128 1.39 -3.35 -1.54
CA ILE A 128 1.36 -2.57 -0.29
C ILE A 128 -0.05 -2.15 0.09
N ALA A 129 -0.31 -2.06 1.39
CA ALA A 129 -1.46 -1.35 1.95
C ALA A 129 -1.03 0.04 2.40
N VAL A 130 -1.88 1.05 2.15
CA VAL A 130 -1.59 2.45 2.45
C VAL A 130 -2.76 3.04 3.22
N SER A 131 -2.47 3.79 4.27
CA SER A 131 -3.44 4.59 4.99
C SER A 131 -2.85 5.98 5.23
N GLU A 132 -3.54 7.01 4.75
CA GLU A 132 -3.30 8.38 5.18
C GLU A 132 -3.96 8.54 6.57
N VAL A 133 -3.21 9.07 7.54
CA VAL A 133 -3.64 9.09 8.95
C VAL A 133 -4.05 10.48 9.40
N ASN A 134 -3.34 11.50 8.94
CA ASN A 134 -3.69 12.88 9.24
C ASN A 134 -2.91 13.83 8.34
N SER A 135 -3.58 14.88 7.87
CA SER A 135 -2.95 16.03 7.26
C SER A 135 -3.12 17.27 8.12
N ARG A 136 -2.18 18.21 7.98
CA ARG A 136 -2.22 19.46 8.74
C ARG A 136 -1.49 20.60 8.01
N PRO A 137 -1.78 21.86 8.38
CA PRO A 137 -0.97 22.99 8.00
C PRO A 137 0.43 22.87 8.60
N MET A 138 1.42 23.40 7.88
CA MET A 138 2.77 23.58 8.40
C MET A 138 3.00 25.02 8.85
N ASP A 139 3.69 25.18 9.98
CA ASP A 139 4.10 26.45 10.57
C ASP A 139 5.60 26.67 10.33
N ARG A 140 5.95 27.68 9.51
CA ARG A 140 7.35 28.03 9.19
C ARG A 140 8.22 28.35 10.40
N THR A 141 7.63 28.68 11.54
CA THR A 141 8.36 28.99 12.78
C THR A 141 8.62 27.77 13.65
N LYS A 142 7.93 26.65 13.41
CA LYS A 142 7.97 25.44 14.26
C LYS A 142 8.38 24.19 13.50
N ASP A 143 7.97 24.09 12.24
CA ASP A 143 8.17 22.90 11.43
C ASP A 143 9.50 22.97 10.66
N GLN A 144 10.11 21.80 10.48
CA GLN A 144 11.29 21.61 9.66
C GLN A 144 10.86 21.21 8.24
N ASP A 145 11.72 21.51 7.26
CA ASP A 145 11.53 21.15 5.85
C ASP A 145 10.24 21.71 5.22
N VAL A 146 9.82 22.90 5.68
CA VAL A 146 8.62 23.55 5.13
C VAL A 146 8.88 23.97 3.68
N PRO A 147 8.05 23.53 2.71
CA PRO A 147 8.27 23.85 1.32
C PRO A 147 7.99 25.33 1.03
N THR A 148 8.73 25.89 0.07
CA THR A 148 8.45 27.22 -0.48
C THR A 148 7.28 27.14 -1.45
N CYS A 149 6.10 27.57 -1.00
CA CYS A 149 4.90 27.64 -1.83
C CYS A 149 4.82 29.02 -2.52
N SER A 150 5.44 29.14 -3.69
CA SER A 150 5.42 30.36 -4.50
C SER A 150 4.23 30.38 -5.46
N SER A 151 3.61 31.54 -5.64
CA SER A 151 2.84 31.89 -6.83
C SER A 151 3.84 32.27 -7.93
N GLN A 152 4.14 31.34 -8.84
CA GLN A 152 4.71 31.73 -10.14
C GLN A 152 3.65 32.45 -10.97
#